data_AF-A0A4U8T5A9-F1
#
_entry.id   AF-A0A4U8T5A9-F1
#
_cell.length_a   1.000
_cell.length_b   1.000
_cell.length_c   1.000
_cell.angle_alpha   90.00
_cell.angle_beta   90.00
_cell.angle_gamma   90.00
#
_symmetry.space_group_name_H-M   'P 1'
#
loop_
_entity.id
_entity.type
_entity.pdbx_description
1 polymer ?
#
loop_
_entity_poly.entity_id
_entity_poly.type
_entity_poly.pdbx_seq_one_letter_code
_entity_poly.pdbx_strand_id
1 'polypeptide(L)' 'MRQIFMCYIILFAALLLLCGCADKVVYVPTKCDVPARAKPINQGSVIKYLKEVLIYAEGLERDLNFCRGAQQ' A
#
# COMPACT_ATOMS: atom_id res chain seq x y z
N MET A 1 -23.26 5.35 -41.59
CA MET A 1 -23.36 6.18 -40.36
C MET A 1 -23.57 5.30 -39.12
N ARG A 2 -24.70 4.59 -38.97
CA ARG A 2 -25.02 3.77 -37.78
C ARG A 2 -24.03 2.63 -37.47
N GLN A 3 -23.59 1.90 -38.49
CA GLN A 3 -22.66 0.76 -38.33
C GLN A 3 -21.24 1.20 -37.91
N ILE A 4 -20.76 2.34 -38.43
CA ILE A 4 -19.44 2.87 -38.10
C ILE A 4 -19.40 3.33 -36.64
N PHE A 5 -20.47 3.98 -36.17
CA PHE A 5 -20.59 4.42 -34.78
C PHE A 5 -20.57 3.25 -33.80
N MET A 6 -21.23 2.14 -34.17
CA MET A 6 -21.26 0.93 -33.36
C MET A 6 -19.88 0.26 -33.25
N CYS A 7 -19.11 0.19 -34.35
CA CYS A 7 -17.73 -0.30 -34.32
C CYS A 7 -16.83 0.56 -33.43
N TYR A 8 -17.00 1.88 -33.46
CA TYR A 8 -16.20 2.81 -32.66
C TYR A 8 -16.43 2.63 -31.16
N ILE A 9 -17.69 2.43 -30.75
CA ILE A 9 -18.05 2.15 -29.36
C ILE A 9 -17.44 0.83 -28.89
N ILE A 10 -17.52 -0.23 -29.71
CA ILE A 10 -16.98 -1.55 -29.35
C ILE A 10 -15.45 -1.49 -29.21
N LEU A 11 -14.77 -0.78 -30.13
CA LEU A 11 -13.32 -0.61 -30.09
C LEU A 11 -12.87 0.16 -28.85
N PHE A 12 -13.59 1.24 -28.50
CA PHE A 12 -13.29 2.05 -27.32
C PHE A 12 -13.50 1.26 -26.01
N ALA A 13 -14.59 0.48 -25.93
CA ALA A 13 -14.86 -0.37 -24.77
C ALA A 13 -13.78 -1.45 -24.58
N ALA A 14 -13.29 -2.04 -25.67
CA ALA A 14 -12.20 -3.02 -25.61
C ALA A 14 -10.88 -2.41 -25.10
N LEU A 15 -10.59 -1.16 -25.50
CA LEU A 15 -9.40 -0.45 -25.03
C LEU A 15 -9.43 -0.21 -23.50
N LEU A 16 -10.60 0.16 -22.96
CA LEU A 16 -10.77 0.40 -21.52
C LEU A 16 -10.56 -0.86 -20.68
N LEU A 17 -10.96 -2.04 -21.18
CA LEU A 17 -10.75 -3.32 -20.48
C LEU A 17 -9.26 -3.69 -20.34
N LEU A 18 -8.40 -3.18 -21.23
CA LEU A 18 -6.97 -3.43 -21.21
C LEU A 18 -6.19 -2.41 -20.34
N CYS A 19 -6.83 -1.31 -19.91
CA CYS A 19 -6.22 -0.26 -19.09
C CYS A 19 -6.34 -0.49 -17.57
N GLY A 20 -6.36 -1.74 -17.11
CA GLY A 20 -6.33 -2.05 -15.69
C GLY A 20 -4.95 -1.77 -15.07
N CYS A 21 -4.75 -0.58 -14.49
CA CYS A 21 -3.60 -0.30 -13.64
C CYS A 21 -3.75 -1.06 -12.32
N ALA A 22 -2.95 -2.11 -12.12
CA ALA A 22 -2.78 -2.72 -10.81
C ALA A 22 -1.55 -2.09 -10.14
N ASP A 23 -1.77 -1.15 -9.22
CA ASP A 23 -0.73 -0.74 -8.27
C ASP A 23 -0.47 -1.94 -7.34
N LYS A 24 0.43 -2.82 -7.78
CA LYS A 24 1.00 -3.81 -6.86
C LYS A 24 1.97 -3.05 -5.96
N VAL A 25 1.46 -2.54 -4.85
CA VAL A 25 2.29 -2.22 -3.68
C VAL A 25 2.79 -3.55 -3.12
N VAL A 26 3.78 -4.14 -3.79
CA VAL A 26 4.51 -5.28 -3.27
C VAL A 26 5.36 -4.73 -2.13
N TYR A 27 4.99 -5.04 -0.89
CA TYR A 27 5.89 -4.85 0.24
C TYR A 27 7.08 -5.79 0.01
N VAL A 28 8.13 -5.26 -0.61
CA VAL A 28 9.40 -5.96 -0.74
C VAL A 28 10.02 -5.97 0.65
N PRO A 29 10.26 -7.15 1.27
CA PRO A 29 11.02 -7.21 2.50
C PRO A 29 12.47 -6.87 2.16
N THR A 30 12.81 -5.58 2.25
CA THR A 30 14.20 -5.13 2.20
C THR A 30 14.93 -5.79 3.35
N LYS A 31 16.04 -6.48 3.09
CA LYS A 31 16.94 -6.98 4.13
C LYS A 31 17.37 -5.76 4.95
N CYS A 32 16.86 -5.65 6.16
CA CYS A 32 17.12 -4.53 7.04
C CYS A 32 17.48 -5.08 8.41
N ASP A 33 18.64 -4.70 8.91
CA ASP A 33 19.17 -5.16 10.20
C ASP A 33 18.55 -4.37 11.36
N VAL A 34 17.21 -4.34 11.39
CA VAL A 34 16.43 -3.76 12.49
C VAL A 34 15.71 -4.86 13.26
N PRO A 35 15.68 -4.79 14.61
CA PRO A 35 14.95 -5.78 15.40
C PRO A 35 13.45 -5.66 15.13
N ALA A 36 12.78 -6.81 14.96
CA ALA A 36 11.34 -6.84 14.74
C ALA A 36 10.59 -6.27 15.96
N ARG A 37 9.70 -5.30 15.72
CA ARG A 37 8.86 -4.71 16.76
C ARG A 37 7.71 -5.63 17.14
N ALA A 38 7.42 -5.73 18.43
CA ALA A 38 6.24 -6.45 18.92
C ALA A 38 4.95 -5.72 18.49
N LYS A 39 4.06 -6.44 17.80
CA LYS A 39 2.77 -5.89 17.37
C LYS A 39 1.87 -5.64 18.59
N PRO A 40 1.22 -4.47 18.69
CA PRO A 40 0.31 -4.21 19.79
C PRO A 40 -0.93 -5.12 19.72
N ILE A 41 -1.37 -5.58 20.89
CA ILE A 41 -2.51 -6.49 21.05
C ILE A 41 -3.63 -5.70 21.71
N ASN A 42 -4.86 -5.81 21.19
CA ASN A 42 -5.99 -5.12 21.79
C ASN A 42 -6.37 -5.78 23.13
N GLN A 43 -6.13 -5.06 24.24
CA GLN A 43 -6.43 -5.50 25.60
C GLN A 43 -7.73 -4.89 26.16
N GLY A 44 -8.68 -4.50 25.29
CA GLY A 44 -10.04 -4.12 25.66
C GLY A 44 -10.28 -2.62 25.87
N SER A 45 -9.25 -1.82 26.13
CA SER A 45 -9.38 -0.36 26.16
C SER A 45 -8.89 0.27 24.84
N VAL A 46 -9.82 0.79 24.04
CA VAL A 46 -9.56 1.34 22.70
C VAL A 46 -8.54 2.47 22.72
N ILE A 47 -8.61 3.38 23.69
CA ILE A 47 -7.68 4.52 23.76
C ILE A 47 -6.24 4.07 24.05
N LYS A 48 -6.04 3.07 24.92
CA LYS A 48 -4.69 2.53 25.18
C LYS A 48 -4.17 1.78 23.96
N TYR A 49 -5.02 0.97 23.32
CA TYR A 49 -4.65 0.27 22.09
C TYR A 49 -4.28 1.24 20.97
N LEU A 50 -5.06 2.30 20.77
CA LEU A 50 -4.76 3.34 19.78
C LEU A 50 -3.41 3.99 20.05
N LYS A 51 -3.10 4.32 21.31
CA LYS A 51 -1.79 4.87 21.69
C LYS A 51 -0.66 3.90 21.35
N GLU A 52 -0.81 2.61 21.66
CA GLU A 52 0.19 1.58 21.33
C GLU A 52 0.35 1.40 19.81
N VAL A 53 -0.74 1.47 19.05
CA VAL A 53 -0.72 1.42 17.58
C VAL A 53 0.02 2.62 16.99
N LEU A 54 -0.21 3.82 17.51
CA LEU A 54 0.49 5.03 17.05
C LEU A 54 2.00 4.94 17.33
N ILE A 55 2.39 4.48 18.52
CA ILE A 55 3.81 4.26 18.88
C ILE A 55 4.44 3.21 17.96
N TYR A 56 3.72 2.11 17.68
CA TYR A 56 4.18 1.07 16.78
C TYR A 56 4.38 1.59 15.35
N ALA A 57 3.45 2.41 14.84
CA ALA A 57 3.55 3.03 13.51
C ALA A 57 4.73 4.01 13.40
N GLU A 58 4.91 4.90 14.38
CA GLU A 58 6.06 5.83 14.42
C GLU A 58 7.40 5.09 14.47
N GLY A 59 7.43 3.96 15.19
CA GLY A 59 8.59 3.06 15.18
C GLY A 59 8.87 2.48 13.80
N LEU A 60 7.83 2.01 13.12
CA LEU A 60 7.94 1.39 11.80
C LEU A 60 8.40 2.41 10.74
N GLU A 61 7.92 3.66 10.81
CA GLU A 61 8.36 4.74 9.90
C GLU A 61 9.85 5.05 10.08
N ARG A 62 10.33 5.11 11.33
CA ARG A 62 11.77 5.30 11.60
C ARG A 62 12.62 4.16 11.07
N ASP A 63 12.18 2.92 11.27
CA ASP A 63 12.90 1.76 10.75
C ASP A 63 12.93 1.79 9.22
N LEU A 64 11.80 2.06 8.57
CA LEU A 64 11.72 2.16 7.10
C LEU A 64 12.64 3.26 6.55
N ASN A 65 12.73 4.41 7.22
CA ASN A 65 13.62 5.50 6.80
C ASN A 65 15.09 5.08 6.89
N PHE A 66 15.47 4.38 7.96
CA PHE A 66 16.79 3.77 8.09
C PHE A 66 17.04 2.74 6.97
N CYS A 67 16.11 1.80 6.77
CA CYS A 67 16.24 0.72 5.77
C CYS A 67 16.35 1.25 4.33
N ARG A 68 15.74 2.41 4.05
CA ARG A 68 15.76 3.04 2.74
C ARG A 68 17.00 3.92 2.50
N GLY A 69 17.86 4.11 3.51
CA GLY A 69 18.99 5.04 3.43
C GLY A 69 18.56 6.50 3.28
N ALA A 70 17.32 6.84 3.64
CA ALA A 70 16.80 8.21 3.59
C ALA A 70 17.26 9.07 4.79
N GLN A 71 17.94 8.45 5.74
CA GLN A 71 18.50 9.06 6.94
C GLN A 71 20.03 9.04 6.80
N GLN A 72 20.59 10.05 6.11
CA GLN A 72 22.02 10.29 5.99
C GLN A 72 22.35 11.70 6.43
#